data_AF-A0A968WSY1-F1
#
_entry.id   AF-A0A968WSY1-F1
#
_cell.length_a   1.000
_cell.length_b   1.000
_cell.length_c   1.000
_cell.angle_alpha   90.00
_cell.angle_beta   90.00
_cell.angle_gamma   90.00
#
_symmetry.space_group_name_H-M   'P 1'
#
loop_
_entity.id
_entity.type
_entity.pdbx_description
1 polymer ?
#
loop_
_entity_poly.entity_id
_entity_poly.type
_entity_poly.pdbx_seq_one_letter_code
_entity_poly.pdbx_strand_id
1 'polypeptide(L)'
;MREYEGSIFMRNIGWFALGAALSCAVLIGSALLLPAETGMLGLFATGWTAIWWGVILTVAWGAIKGLFAARGFRRIASVFPLLFLIPFMGAGVVAPAAILFDQGTNPQLMAILVGGILLGLANLAFYYLLRAPTPMGRQLLDKLEGFRMYLATAEEERLKVLHPPEKTPELFERYLPYAMALDCENEWNAKFASVLAAAALRALPR
;
A
#
# COMPACT_ATOMS: atom_id res chain seq x y z
N MET A 1 9.03 -9.96 1.49
CA MET A 1 8.40 -9.34 0.30
C MET A 1 9.32 -9.22 -0.93
N ARG A 2 10.65 -9.02 -0.79
CA ARG A 2 11.58 -9.05 -1.95
C ARG A 2 11.79 -10.46 -2.54
N GLU A 3 11.46 -11.51 -1.80
CA GLU A 3 11.69 -12.91 -2.20
C GLU A 3 10.74 -13.44 -3.28
N TYR A 4 9.65 -12.73 -3.59
CA TYR A 4 8.67 -13.14 -4.63
C TYR A 4 8.58 -12.17 -5.81
N GLU A 5 9.48 -11.16 -5.87
CA GLU A 5 9.59 -10.25 -7.01
C GLU A 5 10.14 -11.05 -8.22
N GLY A 6 9.40 -11.10 -9.31
CA GLY A 6 9.76 -11.81 -10.55
C GLY A 6 9.15 -13.20 -10.74
N SER A 7 8.76 -13.89 -9.67
CA SER A 7 8.10 -15.21 -9.75
C SER A 7 6.58 -15.13 -9.60
N ILE A 8 6.07 -14.31 -8.67
CA ILE A 8 4.64 -14.19 -8.35
C ILE A 8 4.10 -12.81 -8.74
N PHE A 9 4.89 -11.74 -8.57
CA PHE A 9 4.51 -10.38 -8.97
C PHE A 9 5.55 -9.75 -9.91
N MET A 10 5.08 -9.11 -10.99
CA MET A 10 5.91 -8.33 -11.90
C MET A 10 5.76 -6.85 -11.56
N ARG A 11 6.88 -6.16 -11.35
CA ARG A 11 6.88 -4.71 -11.22
C ARG A 11 6.92 -4.14 -12.64
N ASN A 12 5.81 -3.60 -13.12
CA ASN A 12 5.67 -3.13 -14.49
C ASN A 12 6.36 -1.76 -14.71
N ILE A 13 7.65 -1.69 -14.40
CA ILE A 13 8.44 -0.44 -14.32
C ILE A 13 8.54 0.25 -15.68
N GLY A 14 8.61 -0.52 -16.78
CA GLY A 14 8.70 0.06 -18.12
C GLY A 14 7.48 0.91 -18.48
N TRP A 15 6.28 0.43 -18.15
CA TRP A 15 5.04 1.17 -18.37
C TRP A 15 4.89 2.37 -17.43
N PHE A 16 5.36 2.22 -16.19
CA PHE A 16 5.46 3.35 -15.27
C PHE A 16 6.40 4.44 -15.81
N ALA A 17 7.59 4.06 -16.31
CA ALA A 17 8.54 5.00 -16.89
C ALA A 17 7.98 5.72 -18.13
N LEU A 18 7.22 5.02 -18.97
CA LEU A 18 6.53 5.62 -20.10
C LEU A 18 5.45 6.63 -19.66
N GLY A 19 4.65 6.28 -18.64
CA GLY A 19 3.66 7.20 -18.07
C GLY A 19 4.28 8.44 -17.40
N ALA A 20 5.39 8.25 -16.69
CA ALA A 20 6.15 9.35 -16.10
C ALA A 20 6.76 10.26 -17.18
N ALA A 21 7.33 9.69 -18.23
CA ALA A 21 7.85 10.45 -19.37
C ALA A 21 6.74 11.26 -20.07
N LEU A 22 5.57 10.65 -20.28
CA LEU A 22 4.40 11.35 -20.84
C LEU A 22 3.95 12.51 -19.93
N SER A 23 3.92 12.29 -18.62
CA SER A 23 3.57 13.33 -17.64
C SER A 23 4.53 14.52 -17.70
N CYS A 24 5.84 14.26 -17.81
CA CYS A 24 6.86 15.30 -18.01
C CYS A 24 6.66 16.02 -19.35
N ALA A 25 6.39 15.30 -20.43
CA ALA A 25 6.15 15.90 -21.74
C ALA A 25 4.92 16.81 -21.75
N VAL A 26 3.85 16.43 -21.05
CA VAL A 26 2.64 17.25 -20.90
C VAL A 26 2.93 18.52 -20.10
N LEU A 27 3.69 18.44 -19.01
CA LEU A 27 4.07 19.61 -18.23
C LEU A 27 4.98 20.57 -19.00
N ILE A 28 5.98 20.05 -19.71
CA ILE A 28 6.85 20.87 -20.55
C ILE A 28 6.04 21.49 -21.69
N GLY A 29 5.19 20.70 -22.36
CA GLY A 29 4.32 21.17 -23.43
C GLY A 29 3.38 22.29 -22.96
N SER A 30 2.76 22.15 -21.80
CA SER A 30 1.88 23.19 -21.25
C SER A 30 2.63 24.48 -20.90
N ALA A 31 3.85 24.35 -20.36
CA ALA A 31 4.70 25.51 -20.05
C ALA A 31 5.19 26.25 -21.30
N LEU A 32 5.45 25.54 -22.41
CA LEU A 32 5.87 26.15 -23.68
C LEU A 32 4.76 26.95 -24.36
N LEU A 33 3.49 26.72 -24.02
CA LEU A 33 2.34 27.48 -24.53
C LEU A 33 2.14 28.81 -23.80
N LEU A 34 2.87 29.06 -22.72
CA LEU A 34 2.77 30.26 -21.88
C LEU A 34 3.94 31.23 -22.15
N PRO A 35 3.82 32.49 -21.72
CA PRO A 35 4.97 33.39 -21.64
C PRO A 35 6.16 32.71 -20.96
N ALA A 36 7.36 32.90 -21.51
CA ALA A 36 8.55 32.17 -21.07
C ALA A 36 8.80 32.33 -19.55
N GLU A 37 8.53 33.53 -19.02
CA GLU A 37 8.61 33.82 -17.58
C GLU A 37 7.66 32.94 -16.74
N THR A 38 6.38 32.83 -17.11
CA THR A 38 5.39 32.08 -16.33
C THR A 38 5.57 30.56 -16.51
N GLY A 39 5.87 30.11 -17.73
CA GLY A 39 6.16 28.71 -18.03
C GLY A 39 7.39 28.20 -17.27
N MET A 40 8.50 28.94 -17.29
CA MET A 40 9.72 28.56 -16.57
C MET A 40 9.51 28.56 -15.06
N LEU A 41 8.85 29.59 -14.51
CA LEU A 41 8.54 29.65 -13.08
C LEU A 41 7.63 28.49 -12.65
N GLY A 42 6.61 28.16 -13.44
CA GLY A 42 5.72 27.04 -13.17
C GLY A 42 6.42 25.68 -13.16
N LEU A 43 7.29 25.41 -14.15
CA LEU A 43 8.09 24.18 -14.21
C LEU A 43 9.05 24.08 -13.03
N PHE A 44 9.76 25.16 -12.74
CA PHE A 44 10.69 25.22 -11.63
C PHE A 44 9.97 24.98 -10.30
N ALA A 45 8.88 25.69 -10.04
CA ALA A 45 8.12 25.56 -8.81
C ALA A 45 7.52 24.16 -8.64
N THR A 46 7.02 23.55 -9.72
CA THR A 46 6.49 22.18 -9.70
C THR A 46 7.59 21.17 -9.38
N GLY A 47 8.72 21.23 -10.08
CA GLY A 47 9.85 20.33 -9.86
C GLY A 47 10.47 20.49 -8.47
N TRP A 48 10.66 21.73 -8.03
CA TRP A 48 11.17 22.06 -6.71
C TRP A 48 10.27 21.53 -5.60
N THR A 49 8.95 21.73 -5.73
CA THR A 49 7.96 21.24 -4.76
C THR A 49 7.96 19.72 -4.69
N ALA A 50 8.06 19.02 -5.83
CA ALA A 50 8.15 17.56 -5.88
C ALA A 50 9.40 17.02 -5.16
N ILE A 51 10.56 17.63 -5.41
CA ILE A 51 11.82 17.26 -4.76
C ILE A 51 11.75 17.51 -3.25
N TRP A 52 11.28 18.69 -2.85
CA TRP A 52 11.14 19.09 -1.45
C TRP A 52 10.28 18.10 -0.67
N TRP A 53 9.08 17.80 -1.17
CA TRP A 53 8.19 16.83 -0.53
C TRP A 53 8.76 15.40 -0.55
N GLY A 54 9.45 15.01 -1.63
CA GLY A 54 10.13 13.72 -1.69
C GLY A 54 11.16 13.53 -0.58
N VAL A 55 11.99 14.55 -0.33
CA VAL A 55 13.00 14.52 0.76
C VAL A 55 12.32 14.49 2.13
N ILE A 56 11.33 15.35 2.37
CA ILE A 56 10.61 15.36 3.65
C ILE A 56 9.97 14.00 3.94
N LEU A 57 9.24 13.44 2.98
CA LEU A 57 8.50 12.18 3.17
C LEU A 57 9.46 11.01 3.39
N THR A 58 10.59 10.96 2.68
CA THR A 58 11.58 9.87 2.85
C THR A 58 12.27 9.93 4.22
N VAL A 59 12.65 11.11 4.68
CA VAL A 59 13.26 11.30 6.01
C VAL A 59 12.23 11.03 7.12
N ALA A 60 11.01 11.57 6.98
CA ALA A 60 9.93 11.35 7.94
C ALA A 60 9.59 9.86 8.06
N TRP A 61 9.47 9.14 6.94
CA TRP A 61 9.21 7.71 6.93
C TRP A 61 10.30 6.89 7.63
N GLY A 62 11.57 7.23 7.39
CA GLY A 62 12.70 6.61 8.08
C GLY A 62 12.67 6.83 9.58
N ALA A 63 12.39 8.06 10.01
CA ALA A 63 12.29 8.43 11.42
C ALA A 63 11.11 7.74 12.12
N ILE A 64 9.93 7.69 11.48
CA ILE A 64 8.74 6.99 12.00
C ILE A 64 9.04 5.50 12.19
N LYS A 65 9.64 4.85 11.18
CA LYS A 65 10.07 3.44 11.33
C LYS A 65 11.07 3.26 12.47
N GLY A 66 11.99 4.20 12.63
CA GLY A 66 12.94 4.23 13.74
C GLY A 66 12.24 4.27 15.11
N LEU A 67 11.16 5.03 15.25
CA LEU A 67 10.38 5.09 16.49
C LEU A 67 9.76 3.74 16.85
N PHE A 68 9.16 3.05 15.88
CA PHE A 68 8.48 1.77 16.12
C PHE A 68 9.48 0.61 16.31
N ALA A 69 10.55 0.56 15.52
CA ALA A 69 11.49 -0.57 15.51
C ALA A 69 12.63 -0.44 16.55
N ALA A 70 13.07 0.77 16.89
CA ALA A 70 14.20 0.96 17.80
C ALA A 70 13.78 0.90 19.28
N ARG A 71 14.74 0.56 20.14
CA ARG A 71 14.62 0.56 21.60
C ARG A 71 15.67 1.48 22.23
N GLY A 72 15.38 2.02 23.42
CA GLY A 72 16.31 2.87 24.19
C GLY A 72 16.67 4.18 23.48
N PHE A 73 17.92 4.61 23.60
CA PHE A 73 18.43 5.89 23.07
C PHE A 73 18.19 6.07 21.56
N ARG A 74 18.25 4.98 20.78
CA ARG A 74 18.01 5.01 19.33
C ARG A 74 16.56 5.39 18.96
N ARG A 75 15.59 5.11 19.83
CA ARG A 75 14.19 5.57 19.65
C ARG A 75 14.10 7.07 19.86
N ILE A 76 14.73 7.61 20.90
CA ILE A 76 14.77 9.05 21.20
C ILE A 76 15.47 9.82 20.06
N ALA A 77 16.56 9.27 19.52
CA ALA A 77 17.26 9.85 18.37
C ALA A 77 16.39 9.95 17.11
N SER A 78 15.33 9.14 16.99
CA SER A 78 14.38 9.19 15.86
C SER A 78 13.36 10.33 15.99
N VAL A 79 13.23 10.96 17.16
CA VAL A 79 12.35 12.13 17.37
C VAL A 79 12.96 13.41 16.79
N PHE A 80 14.28 13.55 16.90
CA PHE A 80 15.01 14.73 16.41
C PHE A 80 14.72 15.08 14.93
N PRO A 81 14.86 14.15 13.96
CA PRO A 81 14.57 14.47 12.56
C PRO A 81 13.11 14.85 12.34
N LEU A 82 12.16 14.29 13.10
CA LEU A 82 10.75 14.67 12.97
C LEU A 82 10.51 16.10 13.43
N LEU A 83 11.06 16.49 14.57
CA LEU A 83 10.97 17.87 15.07
C LEU A 83 11.65 18.85 14.11
N PHE A 84 12.81 18.48 13.57
CA PHE A 84 13.54 19.28 12.60
C PHE A 84 12.73 19.52 11.31
N LEU A 85 11.91 18.55 10.88
CA LEU A 85 11.11 18.66 9.67
C LEU A 85 9.85 19.54 9.81
N ILE A 86 9.36 19.80 11.02
CA ILE A 86 8.14 20.59 11.27
C ILE A 86 8.13 21.95 10.52
N PRO A 87 9.16 22.82 10.66
CA PRO A 87 9.17 24.10 9.95
C PRO A 87 9.18 23.93 8.41
N PHE A 88 9.86 22.91 7.88
CA PHE A 88 9.91 22.64 6.45
C PHE A 88 8.58 22.10 5.90
N MET A 89 7.86 21.30 6.70
CA MET A 89 6.49 20.88 6.38
C MET A 89 5.54 22.06 6.38
N GLY A 90 5.63 22.93 7.39
CA GLY A 90 4.84 24.15 7.48
C GLY A 90 5.06 25.03 6.25
N ALA A 91 6.31 25.33 5.90
CA ALA A 91 6.65 26.10 4.71
C ALA A 91 6.14 25.44 3.41
N GLY A 92 6.27 24.12 3.29
CA GLY A 92 5.83 23.35 2.13
C GLY A 92 4.31 23.29 1.93
N VAL A 93 3.50 23.59 2.96
CA VAL A 93 2.04 23.68 2.86
C VAL A 93 1.59 25.14 2.77
N VAL A 94 2.11 25.99 3.66
CA VAL A 94 1.67 27.38 3.79
C VAL A 94 2.02 28.20 2.56
N ALA A 95 3.22 28.08 1.99
CA ALA A 95 3.61 28.88 0.83
C ALA A 95 2.79 28.51 -0.43
N PRO A 96 2.59 27.23 -0.79
CA PRO A 96 1.69 26.87 -1.88
C PRO A 96 0.24 27.26 -1.60
N ALA A 97 -0.25 27.11 -0.36
CA ALA A 97 -1.61 27.55 -0.01
C ALA A 97 -1.78 29.06 -0.18
N ALA A 98 -0.81 29.86 0.26
CA ALA A 98 -0.85 31.31 0.08
C ALA A 98 -0.92 31.69 -1.42
N ILE A 99 -0.16 31.02 -2.28
CA ILE A 99 -0.23 31.22 -3.74
C ILE A 99 -1.58 30.76 -4.30
N LEU A 100 -2.11 29.61 -3.84
CA LEU A 100 -3.36 29.05 -4.35
C LEU A 100 -4.61 29.84 -3.94
N PHE A 101 -4.57 30.55 -2.82
CA PHE A 101 -5.69 31.34 -2.30
C PHE A 101 -5.54 32.85 -2.53
N ASP A 102 -4.40 33.31 -3.07
CA ASP A 102 -4.22 34.70 -3.46
C ASP A 102 -4.97 35.01 -4.76
N GLN A 103 -5.93 35.94 -4.68
CA GLN A 103 -6.77 36.36 -5.81
C GLN A 103 -6.01 37.16 -6.87
N GLY A 104 -4.78 37.62 -6.57
CA GLY A 104 -3.88 38.26 -7.53
C GLY A 104 -3.05 37.29 -8.37
N THR A 105 -3.11 35.98 -8.09
CA THR A 105 -2.24 35.01 -8.74
C THR A 105 -2.63 34.79 -10.20
N ASN A 106 -1.62 34.74 -11.07
CA ASN A 106 -1.78 34.41 -12.48
C ASN A 106 -2.46 33.03 -12.66
N PRO A 107 -3.65 32.93 -13.28
CA PRO A 107 -4.38 31.67 -13.41
C PRO A 107 -3.63 30.60 -14.19
N GLN A 108 -2.77 30.98 -15.14
CA GLN A 108 -1.97 30.04 -15.91
C GLN A 108 -0.86 29.39 -15.07
N LEU A 109 -0.24 30.15 -14.16
CA LEU A 109 0.72 29.61 -13.19
C LEU A 109 0.05 28.59 -12.25
N MET A 110 -1.16 28.90 -11.78
CA MET A 110 -1.94 27.98 -10.93
C MET A 110 -2.25 26.69 -11.66
N ALA A 111 -2.64 26.76 -12.94
CA ALA A 111 -2.94 25.58 -13.74
C ALA A 111 -1.74 24.63 -13.86
N ILE A 112 -0.52 25.15 -14.05
CA ILE A 112 0.70 24.33 -14.09
C ILE A 112 0.97 23.69 -12.73
N LEU A 113 0.90 24.45 -11.64
CA LEU A 113 1.16 23.93 -10.29
C LEU A 113 0.16 22.83 -9.89
N VAL A 114 -1.14 23.08 -10.07
CA VAL A 114 -2.19 22.11 -9.77
C VAL A 114 -2.08 20.90 -10.70
N GLY A 115 -1.83 21.12 -12.00
CA GLY A 115 -1.62 20.05 -12.97
C GLY A 115 -0.42 19.17 -12.61
N GLY A 116 0.69 19.77 -12.17
CA GLY A 116 1.87 19.06 -11.70
C GLY A 116 1.61 18.21 -10.47
N ILE A 117 0.88 18.74 -9.49
CA ILE A 117 0.46 17.99 -8.29
C ILE A 117 -0.41 16.80 -8.68
N LEU A 118 -1.43 17.02 -9.52
CA LEU A 118 -2.34 15.96 -9.98
C LEU A 118 -1.60 14.87 -10.76
N LEU A 119 -0.69 15.24 -11.66
CA LEU A 119 0.14 14.29 -12.39
C LEU A 119 1.07 13.51 -11.44
N GLY A 120 1.65 14.18 -10.44
CA GLY A 120 2.46 13.51 -9.41
C GLY A 120 1.67 12.47 -8.62
N LEU A 121 0.46 12.84 -8.17
CA LEU A 121 -0.46 11.91 -7.47
C LEU A 121 -0.90 10.76 -8.37
N ALA A 122 -1.21 11.03 -9.64
CA ALA A 122 -1.55 9.99 -10.60
C ALA A 122 -0.38 9.02 -10.79
N ASN A 123 0.85 9.51 -10.97
CA ASN A 123 2.05 8.68 -11.06
C ASN A 123 2.25 7.83 -9.80
N LEU A 124 2.04 8.39 -8.60
CA LEU A 124 2.13 7.63 -7.35
C LEU A 124 1.07 6.52 -7.28
N ALA A 125 -0.17 6.81 -7.67
CA ALA A 125 -1.24 5.82 -7.76
C ALA A 125 -0.90 4.72 -8.77
N PHE A 126 -0.45 5.09 -9.97
CA PHE A 126 -0.01 4.14 -10.99
C PHE A 126 1.20 3.33 -10.54
N TYR A 127 2.15 3.90 -9.79
CA TYR A 127 3.27 3.14 -9.23
C TYR A 127 2.80 2.00 -8.32
N TYR A 128 1.74 2.22 -7.53
CA TYR A 128 1.14 1.18 -6.70
C TYR A 128 0.26 0.22 -7.52
N LEU A 129 -0.55 0.74 -8.44
CA LEU A 129 -1.55 -0.01 -9.20
C LEU A 129 -0.96 -0.85 -10.35
N LEU A 130 0.15 -0.43 -10.94
CA LEU A 130 0.89 -1.18 -11.98
C LEU A 130 1.63 -2.40 -11.43
N ARG A 131 1.61 -2.63 -10.11
CA ARG A 131 2.01 -3.92 -9.52
C ARG A 131 0.96 -4.97 -9.89
N ALA A 132 1.21 -5.70 -10.96
CA ALA A 132 0.33 -6.78 -11.41
C ALA A 132 0.88 -8.14 -10.94
N PRO A 133 0.00 -9.06 -10.47
CA PRO A 133 0.39 -10.46 -10.31
C PRO A 133 0.76 -11.04 -11.68
N THR A 134 1.83 -11.83 -11.71
CA THR A 134 2.20 -12.63 -12.88
C THR A 134 1.12 -13.69 -13.16
N PRO A 135 1.07 -14.34 -14.34
CA PRO A 135 0.17 -15.48 -14.57
C PRO A 135 0.32 -16.59 -13.51
N MET A 136 1.55 -16.89 -13.10
CA MET A 136 1.84 -17.86 -12.04
C MET A 136 1.33 -17.38 -10.68
N GLY A 137 1.53 -16.09 -10.38
CA GLY A 137 1.00 -15.49 -9.15
C GLY A 137 -0.52 -15.40 -9.13
N ARG A 138 -1.16 -15.22 -10.28
CA ARG A 138 -2.62 -15.26 -10.39
C ARG A 138 -3.15 -16.65 -10.10
N GLN A 139 -2.54 -17.70 -10.67
CA GLN A 139 -2.92 -19.08 -10.35
C GLN A 139 -2.75 -19.40 -8.86
N LEU A 140 -1.69 -18.89 -8.22
CA LEU A 140 -1.50 -19.07 -6.79
C LEU A 140 -2.57 -18.34 -5.97
N LEU A 141 -2.90 -17.10 -6.32
CA LEU A 141 -3.97 -16.34 -5.69
C LEU A 141 -5.32 -17.04 -5.84
N ASP A 142 -5.62 -17.59 -7.01
CA ASP A 142 -6.85 -18.34 -7.25
C ASP A 142 -6.89 -19.63 -6.41
N LYS A 143 -5.75 -20.32 -6.23
CA LYS A 143 -5.64 -21.47 -5.32
C LYS A 143 -5.83 -21.08 -3.84
N LEU A 144 -5.27 -19.96 -3.42
CA LEU A 144 -5.46 -19.43 -2.07
C LEU A 144 -6.92 -19.05 -1.83
N GLU A 145 -7.58 -18.42 -2.80
CA GLU A 145 -9.01 -18.10 -2.71
C GLU A 145 -9.87 -19.38 -2.65
N GLY A 146 -9.56 -20.39 -3.46
CA GLY A 146 -10.22 -21.69 -3.40
C GLY A 146 -10.03 -22.39 -2.05
N PHE A 147 -8.83 -22.30 -1.47
CA PHE A 147 -8.55 -22.85 -0.14
C PHE A 147 -9.26 -22.07 0.98
N ARG A 148 -9.27 -20.73 0.90
CA ARG A 148 -10.05 -19.88 1.80
C ARG A 148 -11.54 -20.23 1.74
N MET A 149 -12.08 -20.44 0.54
CA MET A 149 -13.45 -20.90 0.34
C MET A 149 -13.69 -22.27 0.96
N TYR A 150 -12.77 -23.22 0.83
CA TYR A 150 -12.86 -24.51 1.54
C TYR A 150 -12.90 -24.33 3.07
N LEU A 151 -12.05 -23.48 3.62
CA LEU A 151 -12.01 -23.20 5.07
C LEU A 151 -13.26 -22.45 5.56
N ALA A 152 -13.77 -21.48 4.80
CA ALA A 152 -14.91 -20.63 5.19
C ALA A 152 -16.29 -21.25 4.87
N THR A 153 -16.44 -21.99 3.77
CA THR A 153 -17.74 -22.46 3.29
C THR A 153 -18.35 -23.51 4.22
N ALA A 154 -19.55 -23.25 4.70
CA ALA A 154 -20.32 -24.11 5.60
C ALA A 154 -21.02 -25.31 4.92
N GLU A 155 -20.85 -25.52 3.61
CA GLU A 155 -21.44 -26.66 2.87
C GLU A 155 -20.77 -28.00 3.27
N GLU A 156 -21.01 -28.43 4.50
CA GLU A 156 -20.67 -29.77 4.94
C GLU A 156 -21.43 -30.84 4.16
N GLU A 157 -22.66 -30.57 3.71
CA GLU A 157 -23.53 -31.59 3.10
C GLU A 157 -23.03 -32.08 1.74
N ARG A 158 -22.49 -31.20 0.88
CA ARG A 158 -22.02 -31.61 -0.45
C ARG A 158 -20.65 -32.31 -0.42
N LEU A 159 -19.78 -31.90 0.52
CA LEU A 159 -18.47 -32.54 0.76
C LEU A 159 -18.61 -33.88 1.51
N LYS A 160 -19.57 -34.01 2.43
CA LYS A 160 -19.90 -35.28 3.12
C LYS A 160 -20.28 -36.41 2.16
N VAL A 161 -20.87 -36.09 1.01
CA VAL A 161 -21.31 -37.08 0.01
C VAL A 161 -20.16 -37.60 -0.85
N LEU A 162 -19.13 -36.79 -1.10
CA LEU A 162 -18.03 -37.13 -2.01
C LEU A 162 -16.78 -37.63 -1.26
N HIS A 163 -16.42 -36.99 -0.14
CA HIS A 163 -15.26 -37.35 0.69
C HIS A 163 -15.52 -36.87 2.12
N PRO A 164 -16.12 -37.67 3.02
CA PRO A 164 -16.34 -37.25 4.40
C PRO A 164 -14.98 -37.05 5.08
N PRO A 165 -14.57 -35.80 5.40
CA PRO A 165 -13.34 -35.62 6.15
C PRO A 165 -13.60 -36.09 7.58
N GLU A 166 -12.77 -36.99 8.08
CA GLU A 166 -12.75 -37.29 9.51
C GLU A 166 -12.39 -35.99 10.23
N LYS A 167 -13.36 -35.41 10.94
CA LYS A 167 -13.13 -34.20 11.73
C LYS A 167 -12.30 -34.58 12.95
N THR A 168 -10.98 -34.54 12.82
CA THR A 168 -10.06 -34.81 13.93
C THR A 168 -9.48 -33.53 14.53
N PRO A 169 -9.09 -33.53 15.82
CA PRO A 169 -8.36 -32.43 16.42
C PRO A 169 -7.03 -32.11 15.71
N GLU A 170 -6.31 -33.12 15.18
CA GLU A 170 -5.04 -32.85 14.47
C GLU A 170 -5.26 -32.07 13.17
N LEU A 171 -6.37 -32.31 12.47
CA LEU A 171 -6.73 -31.57 11.26
C LEU A 171 -7.03 -30.11 11.55
N PHE A 172 -7.72 -29.85 12.67
CA PHE A 172 -8.00 -28.49 13.14
C PHE A 172 -6.71 -27.71 13.39
N GLU A 173 -5.79 -28.28 14.18
CA GLU A 173 -4.52 -27.65 14.52
C GLU A 173 -3.64 -27.42 13.30
N ARG A 174 -3.64 -28.35 12.34
CA ARG A 174 -2.86 -28.22 11.10
C ARG A 174 -3.28 -27.02 10.26
N TYR A 175 -4.57 -26.73 10.16
CA TYR A 175 -5.09 -25.67 9.30
C TYR A 175 -5.41 -24.36 10.02
N LEU A 176 -5.43 -24.34 11.35
CA LEU A 176 -5.67 -23.14 12.14
C LEU A 176 -4.71 -21.96 11.81
N PRO A 177 -3.38 -22.16 11.66
CA PRO A 177 -2.49 -21.06 11.27
C PRO A 177 -2.82 -20.47 9.89
N TYR A 178 -3.34 -21.29 8.98
CA TYR A 178 -3.72 -20.85 7.64
C TYR A 178 -5.07 -20.13 7.63
N ALA A 179 -6.02 -20.56 8.46
CA ALA A 179 -7.30 -19.87 8.64
C ALA A 179 -7.08 -18.46 9.21
N MET A 180 -6.20 -18.32 10.20
CA MET A 180 -5.80 -17.00 10.73
C MET A 180 -5.09 -16.13 9.68
N ALA A 181 -4.26 -16.74 8.81
CA ALA A 181 -3.57 -16.00 7.75
C ALA A 181 -4.50 -15.56 6.59
N LEU A 182 -5.66 -16.20 6.46
CA LEU A 182 -6.68 -15.94 5.43
C LEU A 182 -7.92 -15.21 6.00
N ASP A 183 -7.83 -14.74 7.24
CA ASP A 183 -8.90 -14.05 7.99
C ASP A 183 -10.23 -14.83 8.00
N CYS A 184 -10.17 -16.16 8.21
CA CYS A 184 -11.34 -17.05 8.29
C CYS A 184 -11.32 -18.00 9.50
N GLU A 185 -10.62 -17.63 10.57
CA GLU A 185 -10.48 -18.42 11.79
C GLU A 185 -11.81 -18.63 12.52
N ASN A 186 -12.74 -17.67 12.45
CA ASN A 186 -14.03 -17.76 13.14
C ASN A 186 -14.92 -18.83 12.49
N GLU A 187 -15.00 -18.81 11.16
CA GLU A 187 -15.73 -19.82 10.37
C GLU A 187 -15.10 -21.20 10.56
N TRP A 188 -13.77 -21.30 10.60
CA TRP A 188 -13.06 -22.54 10.82
C TRP A 188 -13.29 -23.10 12.23
N ASN A 189 -13.22 -22.27 13.27
CA ASN A 189 -13.50 -22.66 14.66
C ASN A 189 -14.92 -23.20 14.84
N ALA A 190 -15.91 -22.54 14.22
CA ALA A 190 -17.31 -22.95 14.30
C ALA A 190 -17.53 -24.38 13.79
N LYS A 191 -16.82 -24.81 12.73
CA LYS A 191 -16.93 -26.16 12.15
C LYS A 191 -16.43 -27.28 13.05
N PHE A 192 -15.47 -26.99 13.94
CA PHE A 192 -14.84 -27.96 14.83
C PHE A 192 -15.34 -27.87 16.27
N ALA A 193 -16.23 -26.92 16.59
CA ALA A 193 -16.73 -26.69 17.95
C ALA A 193 -17.25 -27.97 18.65
N SER A 194 -18.00 -28.82 17.95
CA SER A 194 -18.54 -30.07 18.52
C SER A 194 -17.48 -31.14 18.77
N VAL A 195 -16.47 -31.24 17.90
CA VAL A 195 -15.35 -32.19 18.04
C VAL A 195 -14.42 -31.77 19.16
N LEU A 196 -14.11 -30.48 19.23
CA LEU A 196 -13.28 -29.91 20.31
C LEU A 196 -13.98 -30.03 21.67
N ALA A 197 -15.29 -29.79 21.73
CA ALA A 197 -16.07 -30.02 22.95
C ALA A 197 -16.05 -31.49 23.39
N ALA A 198 -16.22 -32.43 22.45
CA ALA A 198 -16.16 -33.86 22.75
C ALA A 198 -14.76 -34.32 23.19
N ALA A 199 -13.69 -33.76 22.60
CA ALA A 199 -12.32 -34.03 22.99
C ALA A 199 -12.00 -33.47 24.39
N ALA A 200 -12.43 -32.24 24.69
CA ALA A 200 -12.25 -31.61 26.00
C ALA A 200 -12.94 -32.41 27.12
N LEU A 201 -14.15 -32.93 26.88
CA LEU A 201 -14.88 -33.76 27.84
C LEU A 201 -14.18 -35.11 28.12
N ARG A 202 -13.44 -35.66 27.15
CA ARG A 202 -12.64 -36.89 27.34
C ARG A 202 -11.31 -36.64 28.07
N ALA A 203 -10.78 -35.43 28.03
CA ALA A 203 -9.52 -35.05 28.67
C ALA A 203 -9.67 -34.68 30.16
N LEU A 204 -10.90 -34.57 30.67
CA LEU A 204 -11.16 -34.31 32.09
C LEU A 204 -10.79 -35.54 32.94
N PRO A 205 -9.95 -35.39 33.98
CA PRO A 205 -9.72 -36.46 34.94
C PRO A 205 -11.04 -36.77 35.67
N ARG A 206 -11.39 -38.06 35.74
CA ARG A 206 -12.53 -38.54 36.54
C ARG A 206 -12.23 -38.47 38.03
#